data_AF-A0A5J5CGG6-F1
#
_entry.id   AF-A0A5J5CGG6-F1
#
_cell.length_a   1.000
_cell.length_b   1.000
_cell.length_c   1.000
_cell.angle_alpha   90.00
_cell.angle_beta   90.00
_cell.angle_gamma   90.00
#
_symmetry.space_group_name_H-M   'P 1'
#
loop_
_entity.id
_entity.type
_entity.pdbx_description
1 polymer ?
#
loop_
_entity_poly.entity_id
_entity_poly.type
_entity_poly.pdbx_seq_one_letter_code
_entity_poly.pdbx_strand_id
1 'polypeptide(L)'
;MREIVIKHSVVRAEQQSGEVLRLGKISGHTVNGAWSSWSSWSQCSRDCSRGIRSRKRTCSNPEPKYGGQTCLGPAQEYQECNITPCP
;
A
#
# COMPACT_ATOMS: atom_id res chain seq x y z
N MET A 1 -7.75 -34.70 -20.15
CA MET A 1 -6.95 -35.89 -20.51
C MET A 1 -7.17 -36.27 -21.98
N ARG A 2 -6.30 -35.98 -22.96
CA ARG A 2 -4.96 -35.39 -22.96
C ARG A 2 -5.03 -33.85 -22.87
N GLU A 3 -4.15 -33.30 -22.04
CA GLU A 3 -4.19 -31.92 -21.56
C GLU A 3 -3.08 -31.07 -22.19
N ILE A 4 -3.48 -30.12 -23.03
CA ILE A 4 -3.04 -28.74 -22.88
C ILE A 4 -4.36 -27.96 -22.93
N VAL A 5 -4.80 -27.48 -21.77
CA VAL A 5 -6.16 -26.93 -21.61
C VAL A 5 -6.22 -25.58 -22.33
N ILE A 6 -6.71 -25.58 -23.56
CA ILE A 6 -7.16 -24.39 -24.29
C ILE A 6 -8.67 -24.50 -24.45
N LYS A 7 -9.42 -23.76 -23.64
CA LYS A 7 -10.55 -22.88 -24.02
C LYS A 7 -11.33 -22.41 -22.79
N HIS A 8 -11.99 -21.25 -22.95
CA HIS A 8 -12.92 -20.54 -22.06
C HIS A 8 -12.36 -19.27 -21.37
N SER A 9 -12.01 -18.29 -22.21
CA SER A 9 -12.10 -16.83 -22.05
C SER A 9 -12.10 -16.20 -20.65
N VAL A 10 -11.05 -15.42 -20.32
CA VAL A 10 -11.19 -14.02 -19.86
C VAL A 10 -10.03 -13.20 -20.43
N VAL A 11 -10.40 -12.13 -21.12
CA VAL A 11 -9.57 -11.07 -21.71
C VAL A 11 -8.94 -10.22 -20.60
N ARG A 12 -7.64 -9.93 -20.72
CA ARG A 12 -6.99 -8.59 -20.61
C ARG A 12 -5.47 -8.77 -20.58
N ALA A 13 -4.83 -8.45 -21.69
CA ALA A 13 -3.42 -8.07 -21.71
C ALA A 13 -3.37 -6.55 -21.53
N GLU A 14 -3.18 -6.08 -20.31
CA GLU A 14 -2.70 -4.72 -20.06
C GLU A 14 -1.33 -4.79 -19.42
N GLN A 15 -0.32 -4.93 -20.26
CA GLN A 15 1.04 -4.50 -19.94
C GLN A 15 1.50 -3.57 -21.07
N GLN A 16 0.80 -2.44 -21.26
CA GLN A 16 1.32 -1.36 -22.09
C GLN A 16 2.37 -0.60 -21.27
N SER A 17 3.60 -1.09 -21.30
CA SER A 17 4.77 -0.22 -21.11
C SER A 17 5.65 -0.36 -22.35
N GLY A 18 5.16 0.21 -23.44
CA GLY A 18 5.78 0.08 -24.74
C GLY A 18 5.25 1.15 -25.70
N GLU A 19 5.45 2.42 -25.37
CA GLU A 19 5.35 3.48 -26.37
C GLU A 19 6.73 4.12 -26.62
N VAL A 20 7.20 3.90 -27.83
CA VAL A 20 8.44 4.44 -28.40
C VAL A 20 8.19 5.88 -28.84
N LEU A 21 8.15 6.82 -27.90
CA LEU A 21 8.17 8.25 -28.25
C LEU A 21 9.61 8.74 -28.38
N ARG A 22 9.96 9.08 -29.62
CA ARG A 22 11.23 9.70 -30.03
C ARG A 22 11.18 11.20 -29.74
N LEU A 23 11.78 11.61 -28.62
CA LEU A 23 12.43 12.92 -28.45
C LEU A 23 13.37 12.80 -27.24
N GLY A 24 14.69 12.93 -27.45
CA GLY A 24 15.76 12.99 -26.44
C GLY A 24 15.46 12.40 -25.05
N LYS A 25 15.50 11.08 -24.90
CA LYS A 25 15.15 10.37 -23.66
C LYS A 25 16.22 10.55 -22.57
N ILE A 26 16.04 11.52 -21.69
CA ILE A 26 16.56 11.42 -20.33
C ILE A 26 15.64 10.41 -19.64
N SER A 27 16.06 9.14 -19.58
CA SER A 27 15.36 8.11 -18.81
C SER A 27 15.49 8.44 -17.32
N GLY A 28 14.70 9.40 -16.84
CA GLY A 28 14.50 9.61 -15.41
C GLY A 28 13.84 8.35 -14.88
N HIS A 29 14.63 7.49 -14.25
CA HIS A 29 14.10 6.31 -13.58
C HIS A 29 13.24 6.79 -12.41
N THR A 30 11.92 6.77 -12.57
CA THR A 30 11.01 7.12 -11.50
C THR A 30 11.08 6.06 -10.41
N VAL A 31 11.07 6.46 -9.15
CA VAL A 31 11.01 5.54 -8.01
C VAL A 31 9.65 5.75 -7.38
N ASN A 32 8.78 4.75 -7.45
CA ASN A 32 7.50 4.82 -6.75
C ASN A 32 7.74 4.60 -5.25
N GLY A 33 7.01 5.36 -4.43
CA GLY A 33 7.06 5.23 -3.00
C GLY A 33 6.42 3.92 -2.53
N ALA A 34 6.97 3.32 -1.48
CA ALA A 34 6.32 2.22 -0.80
C ALA A 34 6.30 2.43 0.72
N TRP A 35 5.29 1.83 1.34
CA TRP A 35 5.06 1.97 2.77
C TRP A 35 6.20 1.33 3.57
N SER A 36 6.63 2.02 4.62
CA SER A 36 7.37 1.41 5.71
C SER A 36 6.51 0.37 6.41
N SER A 37 7.16 -0.47 7.21
CA SER A 37 6.45 -1.24 8.24
C SER A 37 5.65 -0.29 9.14
N TRP A 38 4.51 -0.78 9.61
CA TRP A 38 3.74 -0.09 10.64
C TRP A 38 4.56 0.04 11.94
N SER A 39 4.38 1.15 12.63
CA SER A 39 4.79 1.31 14.02
C SER A 39 4.00 0.33 14.89
N SER A 40 4.51 0.10 16.11
CA SER A 40 3.71 -0.49 17.17
C SER A 40 2.45 0.36 17.41
N TRP A 41 1.39 -0.31 17.89
CA TRP A 41 0.21 0.38 18.39
C TRP A 41 0.57 1.25 19.59
N SER A 42 -0.07 2.42 19.69
CA SER A 42 -0.06 3.24 20.89
C SER A 42 -0.70 2.50 22.05
N GLN A 43 -0.49 3.02 23.26
CA GLN A 43 -1.34 2.65 24.39
C GLN A 43 -2.81 2.97 24.07
N CYS A 44 -3.71 2.21 24.70
CA CYS A 44 -5.14 2.46 24.60
C CYS A 44 -5.46 3.78 25.32
N SER A 45 -6.36 4.59 24.77
CA SER A 45 -6.77 5.85 25.41
C SER A 45 -7.52 5.65 26.74
N ARG A 46 -8.02 4.44 27.00
CA ARG A 46 -8.73 4.07 28.23
C ARG A 46 -8.33 2.66 28.63
N ASP A 47 -8.20 2.42 29.93
CA ASP A 47 -7.91 1.08 30.45
C ASP A 47 -9.14 0.16 30.50
N CYS A 48 -10.35 0.75 30.46
CA CYS A 48 -11.63 0.05 30.43
C CYS A 48 -12.70 0.89 29.70
N SER A 49 -13.83 0.25 29.42
CA SER A 49 -15.03 0.84 28.80
C SER A 49 -14.79 1.45 27.42
N ARG A 50 -14.13 0.71 26.52
CA ARG A 50 -13.88 1.04 25.11
C ARG A 50 -13.01 2.30 24.94
N GLY A 51 -11.71 2.08 24.83
CA GLY A 51 -10.74 3.07 24.35
C GLY A 51 -10.39 2.88 22.88
N ILE A 52 -9.49 3.74 22.39
CA ILE A 52 -8.96 3.72 21.03
C ILE A 52 -7.42 3.72 21.10
N ARG A 53 -6.78 2.95 20.23
CA ARG A 53 -5.34 2.98 19.99
C ARG A 53 -5.07 3.26 18.52
N SER A 54 -3.87 3.76 18.21
CA SER A 54 -3.48 4.10 16.84
C SER A 54 -2.08 3.62 16.49
N ARG A 55 -1.80 3.43 15.21
CA ARG A 55 -0.46 3.15 14.69
C ARG A 55 -0.22 3.94 13.41
N LYS A 56 1.04 4.15 13.04
CA LYS A 56 1.45 4.96 11.89
C LYS A 56 2.46 4.24 11.01
N ARG A 57 2.54 4.62 9.74
CA ARG A 57 3.58 4.22 8.80
C ARG A 57 3.95 5.41 7.91
N THR A 58 5.10 5.36 7.27
CA THR A 58 5.61 6.43 6.39
C THR A 58 5.83 5.90 4.98
N CYS A 59 5.66 6.75 3.98
CA CYS A 59 5.92 6.38 2.59
C CYS A 59 7.41 6.54 2.27
N SER A 60 8.24 5.69 2.86
CA SER A 60 9.70 5.89 2.89
C SER A 60 10.52 4.64 2.63
N ASN A 61 9.91 3.54 2.18
CA ASN A 61 10.62 2.28 1.95
C ASN A 61 10.31 1.65 0.58
N PRO A 62 10.67 2.31 -0.55
CA PRO A 62 11.47 3.53 -0.66
C PRO A 62 10.63 4.82 -0.68
N GLU A 63 11.28 5.98 -0.56
CA GLU A 63 10.64 7.28 -0.82
C GLU A 63 10.44 7.50 -2.33
N PRO A 64 9.33 8.13 -2.75
CA PRO A 64 9.09 8.44 -4.15
C PRO A 64 10.10 9.47 -4.69
N LYS A 65 10.67 9.22 -5.87
CA LYS A 65 11.68 10.09 -6.51
C LYS A 65 11.42 10.27 -7.99
N TYR A 66 11.92 11.38 -8.52
CA TYR A 66 11.90 11.71 -9.95
C TYR A 66 10.50 11.67 -10.58
N GLY A 67 9.47 12.09 -9.84
CA GLY A 67 8.08 12.05 -10.28
C GLY A 67 7.39 10.68 -10.13
N GLY A 68 7.99 9.75 -9.39
CA GLY A 68 7.33 8.50 -9.01
C GLY A 68 6.13 8.71 -8.09
N GLN A 69 5.21 7.74 -8.10
CA GLN A 69 3.94 7.82 -7.40
C GLN A 69 4.11 7.75 -5.88
N THR A 70 3.29 8.49 -5.14
CA THR A 70 3.21 8.39 -3.68
C THR A 70 2.45 7.14 -3.25
N CYS A 71 2.61 6.74 -1.99
CA CYS A 71 1.96 5.56 -1.47
C CYS A 71 0.44 5.74 -1.37
N LEU A 72 -0.30 4.77 -1.89
CA LEU A 72 -1.77 4.76 -1.80
C LEU A 72 -2.24 4.18 -0.46
N GLY A 73 -3.29 4.79 0.09
CA GLY A 73 -3.93 4.38 1.35
C GLY A 73 -3.53 5.23 2.55
N PRO A 74 -4.02 4.89 3.75
CA PRO A 74 -3.81 5.71 4.94
C PRO A 74 -2.41 5.52 5.55
N ALA A 75 -1.85 6.62 6.06
CA ALA A 75 -0.60 6.63 6.83
C ALA A 75 -0.82 6.34 8.33
N GLN A 76 -2.07 6.38 8.79
CA GLN A 76 -2.45 6.17 10.18
C GLN A 76 -3.68 5.27 10.25
N GLU A 77 -3.71 4.39 11.25
CA GLU A 77 -4.81 3.47 11.52
C GLU A 77 -5.25 3.60 12.98
N TYR A 78 -6.53 3.35 13.22
CA TYR A 78 -7.16 3.39 14.55
C TYR A 78 -7.91 2.09 14.80
N GLN A 79 -7.89 1.62 16.05
CA GLN A 79 -8.60 0.42 16.47
C GLN A 79 -9.17 0.60 17.87
N GLU A 80 -10.36 0.05 18.13
CA GLU A 80 -10.89 -0.09 19.48
C GLU A 80 -10.02 -1.02 20.34
N CYS A 81 -9.95 -0.72 21.63
CA CYS A 81 -9.24 -1.49 22.64
C CYS A 81 -9.96 -1.40 23.99
N ASN A 82 -9.68 -2.34 24.90
CA ASN A 82 -10.19 -2.33 26.27
C ASN A 82 -11.72 -2.15 26.39
N ILE A 83 -12.48 -2.98 25.67
CA ILE A 83 -13.95 -2.88 25.57
C ILE A 83 -14.70 -3.29 26.84
N THR A 84 -14.03 -3.98 27.77
CA THR A 84 -14.63 -4.46 29.02
C THR A 84 -15.04 -3.27 29.92
N PRO A 85 -16.25 -3.25 30.48
CA PRO A 85 -16.67 -2.23 31.45
C PRO A 85 -15.70 -2.09 32.62
N CYS A 86 -15.67 -0.92 33.23
CA CYS A 86 -14.89 -0.70 34.45
C CYS A 86 -15.58 -1.36 35.65
N PRO A 87 -14.83 -1.82 36.68
CA PRO A 87 -15.38 -2.35 37.93
C PRO A 87 -16.25 -1.35 38.69
#